data_AF-A0A839PE46-F1
#
_entry.id   AF-A0A839PE46-F1
#
_cell.length_a   1.000
_cell.length_b   1.000
_cell.length_c   1.000
_cell.angle_alpha   90.00
_cell.angle_beta   90.00
_cell.angle_gamma   90.00
#
_symmetry.space_group_name_H-M   'P 1'
#
loop_
_entity.id
_entity.type
_entity.pdbx_description
1 polymer ?
#
loop_
_entity_poly.entity_id
_entity_poly.type
_entity_poly.pdbx_seq_one_letter_code
_entity_poly.pdbx_strand_id
1 'polypeptide(L)'
;MTVVAVVIPFYQREKGILKRALQSAFAQDISDDIRLKVVIVDDGSPVSPPDEIAGVTFDPRHRIELITQKNGGPGAARNRALASLDPAEVSFVAFLDSDDEWKTDHLRKAIATLSISPEYDFYFCNHTRFNSTRSWFEESEIFQKWTKGEVSPVPNPVSGLQNIYEMPSRLAFSAFLTEYLSQTSTVVYRFSKFPEARFDADLRSAGEDHMLWITLVRKAGVAVFSTECNVLCGQGVNIYFSAFDWDLPQTVDRYGYLVVFLTKLMRNFDIEQPDRKMIEARLAKFSKVYAYLLARGLAKGRAPNRMVLSKLFRLDPTRILRLPLSLAQMLKDKRSGNWDW
;
A
#
# COMPACT_ATOMS: atom_id res chain seq x y z
N MET A 1 -13.76 25.37 -4.33
CA MET A 1 -14.34 24.14 -3.79
C MET A 1 -13.34 23.02 -4.06
N THR A 2 -12.86 22.38 -3.01
CA THR A 2 -11.85 21.30 -3.09
C THR A 2 -12.58 19.97 -3.24
N VAL A 3 -12.21 19.18 -4.25
CA VAL A 3 -12.80 17.84 -4.45
C VAL A 3 -11.80 16.79 -4.01
N VAL A 4 -12.24 15.91 -3.11
CA VAL A 4 -11.51 14.72 -2.69
C VAL A 4 -12.21 13.49 -3.24
N ALA A 5 -11.53 12.78 -4.13
CA ALA A 5 -12.00 11.49 -4.60
C ALA A 5 -11.66 10.40 -3.58
N VAL A 6 -12.69 9.75 -3.02
CA VAL A 6 -12.53 8.61 -2.12
C VAL A 6 -12.66 7.33 -2.93
N VAL A 7 -11.55 6.61 -3.12
CA VAL A 7 -11.50 5.41 -3.95
C VAL A 7 -11.70 4.17 -3.08
N ILE A 8 -12.77 3.41 -3.36
CA ILE A 8 -13.15 2.21 -2.61
C ILE A 8 -13.18 1.00 -3.54
N PRO A 9 -12.16 0.11 -3.53
CA PRO A 9 -12.27 -1.18 -4.20
C PRO A 9 -13.22 -2.08 -3.41
N PHE A 10 -14.13 -2.77 -4.10
CA PHE A 10 -15.15 -3.59 -3.46
C PHE A 10 -15.21 -5.01 -4.02
N TYR A 11 -14.93 -5.97 -3.15
CA TYR A 11 -15.16 -7.40 -3.39
C TYR A 11 -15.37 -8.09 -2.03
N GLN A 12 -16.62 -8.44 -1.70
CA GLN A 12 -16.98 -8.95 -0.38
C GLN A 12 -17.90 -10.15 -0.44
N ARG A 13 -17.77 -11.01 0.59
CA ARG A 13 -18.65 -12.18 0.79
C ARG A 13 -19.70 -11.96 1.87
N GLU A 14 -19.50 -10.95 2.70
CA GLU A 14 -20.36 -10.62 3.83
C GLU A 14 -20.99 -9.24 3.63
N LYS A 15 -22.25 -9.10 4.06
CA LYS A 15 -23.01 -7.85 3.99
C LYS A 15 -22.59 -6.90 5.13
N GLY A 16 -22.86 -5.62 4.94
CA GLY A 16 -22.62 -4.53 5.87
C GLY A 16 -21.19 -4.00 5.88
N ILE A 17 -20.27 -4.60 5.12
CA ILE A 17 -18.86 -4.19 5.10
C ILE A 17 -18.70 -2.83 4.43
N LEU A 18 -19.16 -2.70 3.18
CA LEU A 18 -19.06 -1.44 2.43
C LEU A 18 -19.89 -0.34 3.10
N LYS A 19 -21.03 -0.70 3.69
CA LYS A 19 -21.86 0.25 4.44
C LYS A 19 -21.09 0.93 5.58
N ARG A 20 -20.29 0.18 6.36
CA ARG A 20 -19.48 0.76 7.44
C ARG A 20 -18.41 1.71 6.91
N ALA A 21 -17.68 1.29 5.88
CA ALA A 21 -16.67 2.14 5.23
C ALA A 21 -17.29 3.46 4.74
N LEU A 22 -18.44 3.39 4.04
CA LEU A 22 -19.16 4.58 3.57
C LEU A 22 -19.65 5.47 4.72
N GLN A 23 -20.19 4.89 5.80
CA GLN A 23 -20.58 5.65 6.98
C GLN A 23 -19.38 6.39 7.59
N SER A 24 -18.21 5.76 7.67
CA SER A 24 -16.99 6.42 8.17
C SER A 24 -16.49 7.54 7.26
N ALA A 25 -16.61 7.37 5.93
CA ALA A 25 -16.24 8.37 4.93
C ALA A 25 -17.18 9.59 4.95
N PHE A 26 -18.47 9.38 5.19
CA PHE A 26 -19.44 10.48 5.28
C PHE A 26 -19.57 11.10 6.68
N ALA A 27 -19.04 10.44 7.71
CA ALA A 27 -18.92 10.99 9.07
C ALA A 27 -17.69 11.89 9.26
N GLN A 28 -16.98 12.25 8.19
CA GLN A 28 -15.80 13.10 8.26
C GLN A 28 -16.17 14.56 8.60
N ASP A 29 -15.45 15.15 9.55
CA ASP A 29 -15.58 16.54 9.98
C ASP A 29 -14.85 17.47 8.99
N ILE A 30 -15.43 17.66 7.81
CA ILE A 30 -14.84 18.47 6.73
C ILE A 30 -15.65 19.73 6.45
N SER A 31 -14.96 20.84 6.19
CA SER A 31 -15.56 22.15 5.91
C SER A 31 -16.45 22.16 4.67
N ASP A 32 -17.38 23.11 4.61
CA ASP A 32 -18.42 23.23 3.57
C ASP A 32 -17.86 23.32 2.13
N ASP A 33 -16.66 23.87 1.98
CA ASP A 33 -15.96 24.03 0.71
C ASP A 33 -15.25 22.76 0.21
N ILE A 34 -15.27 21.67 0.99
CA ILE A 34 -14.73 20.36 0.63
C ILE A 34 -15.87 19.43 0.22
N ARG A 35 -15.75 18.81 -0.95
CA ARG A 35 -16.71 17.81 -1.45
C ARG A 35 -16.04 16.46 -1.68
N LEU A 36 -16.67 15.41 -1.16
CA LEU A 36 -16.32 14.04 -1.46
C LEU A 36 -16.96 13.57 -2.78
N LYS A 37 -16.13 12.98 -3.64
CA LYS A 37 -16.55 12.14 -4.78
C LYS A 37 -16.14 10.70 -4.45
N VAL A 38 -17.05 9.92 -3.88
CA VAL A 38 -16.79 8.52 -3.55
C VAL A 38 -16.93 7.68 -4.81
N VAL A 39 -15.86 7.02 -5.23
CA VAL A 39 -15.83 6.13 -6.40
C VAL A 39 -15.66 4.69 -5.91
N ILE A 40 -16.75 3.93 -5.99
CA ILE A 40 -16.79 2.53 -5.62
C ILE A 40 -16.56 1.71 -6.88
N VAL A 41 -15.59 0.80 -6.84
CA VAL A 41 -15.34 -0.12 -7.95
C VAL A 41 -15.66 -1.54 -7.53
N ASP A 42 -16.80 -2.03 -8.01
CA ASP A 42 -17.23 -3.41 -7.85
C ASP A 42 -16.40 -4.33 -8.73
N ASP A 43 -15.53 -5.12 -8.10
CA ASP A 43 -14.59 -6.04 -8.74
C ASP A 43 -15.19 -7.45 -8.92
N GLY A 44 -16.49 -7.50 -9.22
CA GLY A 44 -17.26 -8.74 -9.36
C GLY A 44 -17.63 -9.36 -8.01
N SER A 45 -18.01 -8.52 -7.04
CA SER A 45 -18.37 -8.92 -5.68
C SER A 45 -19.60 -9.85 -5.66
N PRO A 46 -19.57 -10.94 -4.86
CA PRO A 46 -20.78 -11.73 -4.57
C PRO A 46 -21.89 -10.92 -3.85
N VAL A 47 -21.50 -9.93 -3.04
CA VAL A 47 -22.43 -9.00 -2.39
C VAL A 47 -22.69 -7.82 -3.32
N SER A 48 -23.96 -7.46 -3.51
CA SER A 48 -24.40 -6.33 -4.34
C SER A 48 -24.02 -4.98 -3.72
N PRO A 49 -23.20 -4.14 -4.38
CA PRO A 49 -22.88 -2.80 -3.88
C PRO A 49 -24.11 -1.89 -3.70
N PRO A 50 -25.11 -1.86 -4.61
CA PRO A 50 -26.34 -1.09 -4.40
C PRO A 50 -27.05 -1.41 -3.07
N ASP A 51 -27.07 -2.67 -2.65
CA ASP A 51 -27.71 -3.08 -1.39
C ASP A 51 -26.95 -2.53 -0.17
N GLU A 52 -25.63 -2.40 -0.27
CA GLU A 52 -24.76 -1.84 0.78
C GLU A 52 -24.84 -0.30 0.83
N ILE A 53 -25.06 0.35 -0.31
CA ILE A 53 -25.23 1.80 -0.43
C ILE A 53 -26.62 2.22 0.07
N ALA A 54 -27.62 1.35 -0.06
CA ALA A 54 -28.99 1.62 0.35
C ALA A 54 -29.07 2.03 1.84
N GLY A 55 -29.65 3.21 2.08
CA GLY A 55 -29.82 3.77 3.42
C GLY A 55 -28.55 4.35 4.04
N VAL A 56 -27.48 4.56 3.27
CA VAL A 56 -26.38 5.43 3.67
C VAL A 56 -26.80 6.88 3.46
N THR A 57 -26.84 7.67 4.53
CA THR A 57 -27.16 9.10 4.48
C THR A 57 -25.86 9.89 4.40
N PHE A 58 -25.83 10.89 3.51
CA PHE A 58 -24.70 11.80 3.36
C PHE A 58 -25.18 13.16 2.86
N ASP A 59 -24.37 14.19 3.08
CA ASP A 59 -24.69 15.55 2.64
C ASP A 59 -24.91 15.61 1.11
N PRO A 60 -25.97 16.29 0.62
CA PRO A 60 -26.25 16.44 -0.81
C PRO A 60 -25.13 17.08 -1.64
N ARG A 61 -24.08 17.65 -1.04
CA ARG A 61 -22.87 18.09 -1.74
C ARG A 61 -21.99 16.92 -2.20
N HIS A 62 -22.03 15.79 -1.50
CA HIS A 62 -21.21 14.61 -1.83
C HIS A 62 -21.84 13.79 -2.96
N ARG A 63 -21.01 12.97 -3.62
CA ARG A 63 -21.44 12.12 -4.74
C ARG A 63 -20.89 10.71 -4.55
N ILE A 64 -21.69 9.73 -4.97
CA ILE A 64 -21.25 8.34 -5.13
C ILE A 64 -21.28 8.02 -6.63
N GLU A 65 -20.20 7.44 -7.12
CA GLU A 65 -20.08 6.85 -8.45
C GLU A 65 -19.79 5.36 -8.27
N LEU A 66 -20.57 4.49 -8.93
CA LEU A 66 -20.37 3.05 -8.92
C LEU A 66 -19.88 2.59 -10.29
N ILE A 67 -18.73 1.93 -10.33
CA ILE A 67 -18.15 1.33 -11.53
C ILE A 67 -18.08 -0.17 -11.33
N THR A 68 -18.59 -0.95 -12.28
CA THR A 68 -18.47 -2.43 -12.25
C THR A 68 -17.40 -2.89 -13.23
N GLN A 69 -16.61 -3.88 -12.81
CA GLN A 69 -15.64 -4.56 -13.66
C GLN A 69 -15.61 -6.08 -13.38
N LYS A 70 -15.01 -6.83 -14.30
CA LYS A 70 -14.66 -8.23 -14.04
C LYS A 70 -13.50 -8.28 -13.03
N ASN A 71 -13.55 -9.24 -12.11
CA ASN A 71 -12.52 -9.42 -11.07
C ASN A 71 -11.09 -9.33 -11.61
N GLY A 72 -10.40 -8.27 -11.21
CA GLY A 72 -9.02 -7.94 -11.56
C GLY A 72 -8.10 -7.82 -10.35
N GLY A 73 -8.66 -7.77 -9.14
CA GLY A 73 -7.95 -7.50 -7.89
C GLY A 73 -8.00 -6.02 -7.48
N PRO A 74 -7.63 -5.72 -6.21
CA PRO A 74 -7.76 -4.38 -5.62
C PRO A 74 -6.97 -3.31 -6.39
N GLY A 75 -5.71 -3.55 -6.75
CA GLY A 75 -4.94 -2.61 -7.57
C GLY A 75 -5.59 -2.28 -8.93
N ALA A 76 -6.21 -3.26 -9.60
CA ALA A 76 -6.93 -3.03 -10.85
C ALA A 76 -8.19 -2.17 -10.64
N ALA A 77 -8.95 -2.46 -9.58
CA ALA A 77 -10.13 -1.69 -9.20
C ALA A 77 -9.76 -0.23 -8.84
N ARG A 78 -8.71 -0.02 -8.04
CA ARG A 78 -8.21 1.33 -7.72
C ARG A 78 -7.74 2.07 -8.97
N ASN A 79 -7.02 1.40 -9.87
CA ASN A 79 -6.61 2.00 -11.16
C ASN A 79 -7.81 2.39 -12.04
N ARG A 80 -8.88 1.60 -12.03
CA ARG A 80 -10.11 1.91 -12.77
C ARG A 80 -10.78 3.16 -12.22
N ALA A 81 -10.85 3.31 -10.90
CA ALA A 81 -11.33 4.55 -10.27
C ALA A 81 -10.44 5.74 -10.63
N LEU A 82 -9.12 5.64 -10.46
CA LEU A 82 -8.17 6.72 -10.79
C LEU A 82 -8.29 7.16 -12.25
N ALA A 83 -8.61 6.24 -13.17
CA ALA A 83 -8.81 6.55 -14.58
C ALA A 83 -10.16 7.24 -14.90
N SER A 84 -11.14 7.22 -13.98
CA SER A 84 -12.42 7.96 -14.15
C SER A 84 -12.38 9.38 -13.59
N LEU A 85 -11.27 9.77 -12.95
CA LEU A 85 -11.11 11.09 -12.36
C LEU A 85 -10.54 12.10 -13.36
N ASP A 86 -11.08 13.32 -13.35
CA ASP A 86 -10.53 14.45 -14.07
C ASP A 86 -9.59 15.25 -13.14
N PRO A 87 -8.30 15.41 -13.46
CA PRO A 87 -7.38 16.19 -12.64
C PRO A 87 -7.67 17.70 -12.58
N ALA A 88 -8.49 18.23 -13.50
CA ALA A 88 -8.97 19.61 -13.41
C ALA A 88 -10.09 19.78 -12.38
N GLU A 89 -10.85 18.72 -12.06
CA GLU A 89 -11.91 18.73 -11.05
C GLU A 89 -11.39 18.24 -9.68
N VAL A 90 -10.60 17.16 -9.68
CA VAL A 90 -10.20 16.45 -8.46
C VAL A 90 -8.85 16.95 -7.95
N SER A 91 -8.86 17.55 -6.75
CA SER A 91 -7.65 18.06 -6.11
C SER A 91 -6.84 16.95 -5.44
N PHE A 92 -7.53 16.07 -4.70
CA PHE A 92 -6.91 15.01 -3.91
C PHE A 92 -7.60 13.66 -4.14
N VAL A 93 -6.83 12.59 -3.99
CA VAL A 93 -7.36 11.22 -3.88
C VAL A 93 -7.04 10.71 -2.49
N ALA A 94 -8.05 10.13 -1.84
CA ALA A 94 -7.95 9.34 -0.63
C ALA A 94 -8.38 7.91 -0.94
N PHE A 95 -7.68 6.92 -0.39
CA PHE A 95 -8.07 5.51 -0.56
C PHE A 95 -8.77 5.01 0.69
N LEU A 96 -9.79 4.18 0.53
CA LEU A 96 -10.45 3.52 1.64
C LEU A 96 -10.81 2.10 1.22
N ASP A 97 -10.11 1.11 1.75
CA ASP A 97 -10.47 -0.29 1.55
C ASP A 97 -11.84 -0.56 2.17
N SER A 98 -12.67 -1.38 1.49
CA SER A 98 -14.09 -1.53 1.84
C SER A 98 -14.38 -2.05 3.25
N ASP A 99 -13.40 -2.65 3.91
CA ASP A 99 -13.46 -3.17 5.27
C ASP A 99 -12.72 -2.35 6.31
N ASP A 100 -12.09 -1.25 5.89
CA ASP A 100 -11.46 -0.29 6.78
C ASP A 100 -12.43 0.84 7.17
N GLU A 101 -12.13 1.52 8.26
CA GLU A 101 -12.92 2.65 8.76
C GLU A 101 -12.01 3.83 9.12
N TRP A 102 -12.41 5.03 8.72
CA TRP A 102 -11.75 6.26 9.14
C TRP A 102 -12.33 6.81 10.43
N LYS A 103 -11.46 7.37 11.27
CA LYS A 103 -11.91 8.29 12.32
C LYS A 103 -12.38 9.61 11.71
N THR A 104 -13.29 10.28 12.40
CA THR A 104 -13.98 11.50 11.97
C THR A 104 -13.06 12.62 11.47
N ASP A 105 -11.83 12.70 11.94
CA ASP A 105 -10.88 13.78 11.62
C ASP A 105 -9.82 13.42 10.56
N HIS A 106 -9.86 12.21 10.00
CA HIS A 106 -8.85 11.72 9.05
C HIS A 106 -8.69 12.66 7.84
N LEU A 107 -9.77 12.91 7.10
CA LEU A 107 -9.73 13.76 5.91
C LEU A 107 -9.50 15.24 6.26
N ARG A 108 -10.05 15.71 7.38
CA ARG A 108 -9.83 17.09 7.85
C ARG A 108 -8.33 17.35 8.03
N LYS A 109 -7.65 16.45 8.76
CA LYS A 109 -6.21 16.54 9.01
C LYS A 109 -5.43 16.43 7.70
N ALA A 110 -5.73 15.44 6.87
CA ALA A 110 -5.05 15.26 5.59
C ALA A 110 -5.13 16.50 4.69
N ILE A 111 -6.33 17.03 4.48
CA ILE A 111 -6.56 18.15 3.57
C ILE A 111 -6.01 19.44 4.17
N ALA A 112 -6.21 19.70 5.47
CA ALA A 112 -5.66 20.87 6.13
C ALA A 112 -4.13 20.88 6.04
N THR A 113 -3.46 19.75 6.30
CA THR A 113 -2.01 19.65 6.18
C THR A 113 -1.55 19.83 4.74
N LEU A 114 -2.11 19.09 3.78
CA LEU A 114 -1.74 19.21 2.36
C LEU A 114 -2.02 20.61 1.78
N SER A 115 -2.89 21.40 2.42
CA SER A 115 -3.20 22.77 1.97
C SER A 115 -2.26 23.83 2.54
N ILE A 116 -1.38 23.50 3.50
CA ILE A 116 -0.40 24.45 4.06
C ILE A 116 0.60 24.90 3.01
N SER A 117 1.05 23.97 2.17
CA SER A 117 2.07 24.23 1.16
C SER A 117 1.74 23.48 -0.12
N PRO A 118 1.92 24.09 -1.31
CA PRO A 118 1.79 23.36 -2.56
C PRO A 118 2.83 22.23 -2.66
N GLU A 119 3.95 22.26 -1.94
CA GLU A 119 4.97 21.19 -1.92
C GLU A 119 4.54 19.94 -1.14
N TYR A 120 3.50 20.06 -0.30
CA TYR A 120 2.99 18.93 0.47
C TYR A 120 2.04 18.14 -0.42
N ASP A 121 2.50 16.97 -0.84
CA ASP A 121 1.90 16.24 -1.96
C ASP A 121 1.40 14.84 -1.59
N PHE A 122 1.89 14.30 -0.46
CA PHE A 122 1.58 12.96 0.02
C PHE A 122 1.36 12.98 1.53
N TYR A 123 0.18 12.57 1.99
CA TYR A 123 -0.18 12.44 3.39
C TYR A 123 -0.43 10.98 3.73
N PHE A 124 -0.01 10.56 4.94
CA PHE A 124 -0.48 9.33 5.55
C PHE A 124 -0.64 9.48 7.07
N CYS A 125 -1.22 8.49 7.74
CA CYS A 125 -1.29 8.49 9.20
C CYS A 125 -1.04 7.11 9.81
N ASN A 126 -0.93 7.08 11.13
CA ASN A 126 -0.90 5.84 11.89
C ASN A 126 -2.25 5.11 11.80
N HIS A 127 -2.24 3.80 12.04
CA HIS A 127 -3.42 2.95 11.98
C HIS A 127 -3.31 1.80 12.99
N THR A 128 -4.45 1.21 13.34
CA THR A 128 -4.53 -0.06 14.07
C THR A 128 -5.15 -1.11 13.16
N ARG A 129 -4.97 -2.38 13.51
CA ARG A 129 -5.62 -3.50 12.82
C ARG A 129 -6.64 -4.16 13.74
N PHE A 130 -7.63 -4.81 13.13
CA PHE A 130 -8.59 -5.64 13.85
C PHE A 130 -7.87 -6.61 14.80
N ASN A 131 -8.32 -6.65 16.06
CA ASN A 131 -7.74 -7.41 17.17
C ASN A 131 -6.28 -7.07 17.56
N SER A 132 -5.69 -5.99 17.03
CA SER A 132 -4.41 -5.48 17.54
C SER A 132 -4.63 -4.52 18.69
N THR A 133 -3.82 -4.65 19.75
CA THR A 133 -3.75 -3.68 20.85
C THR A 133 -2.74 -2.56 20.59
N ARG A 134 -1.88 -2.72 19.58
CA ARG A 134 -0.83 -1.76 19.21
C ARG A 134 -1.09 -1.16 17.84
N SER A 135 -0.72 0.10 17.69
CA SER A 135 -0.73 0.79 16.40
C SER A 135 0.49 0.42 15.56
N TRP A 136 0.40 0.64 14.25
CA TRP A 136 1.48 0.31 13.32
C TRP A 136 2.78 1.06 13.65
N PHE A 137 2.70 2.33 14.03
CA PHE A 137 3.92 3.11 14.33
C PHE A 137 4.62 2.64 15.61
N GLU A 138 3.91 1.98 16.53
CA GLU A 138 4.53 1.36 17.70
C GLU A 138 5.28 0.07 17.35
N GLU A 139 4.86 -0.64 16.30
CA GLU A 139 5.48 -1.87 15.83
C GLU A 139 6.59 -1.60 14.81
N SER A 140 6.52 -0.46 14.13
CA SER A 140 7.44 -0.10 13.07
C SER A 140 8.85 0.20 13.58
N GLU A 141 9.84 -0.45 12.96
CA GLU A 141 11.24 -0.33 13.37
C GLU A 141 11.77 1.09 13.13
N ILE A 142 11.45 1.69 11.98
CA ILE A 142 11.94 3.04 11.67
C ILE A 142 11.32 4.11 12.58
N PHE A 143 10.04 4.00 12.92
CA PHE A 143 9.39 4.93 13.85
C PHE A 143 9.94 4.81 15.26
N GLN A 144 10.23 3.58 15.73
CA GLN A 144 10.92 3.38 17.01
C GLN A 144 12.31 4.02 17.01
N LYS A 145 13.08 3.83 15.93
CA LYS A 145 14.43 4.41 15.80
C LYS A 145 14.39 5.93 15.77
N TRP A 146 13.45 6.54 15.03
CA TRP A 146 13.26 7.99 15.04
C TRP A 146 12.89 8.52 16.43
N THR A 147 11.97 7.85 17.12
CA THR A 147 11.53 8.24 18.48
C THR A 147 12.68 8.20 19.48
N LYS A 148 13.60 7.23 19.34
CA LYS A 148 14.78 7.08 20.19
C LYS A 148 15.99 7.91 19.74
N GLY A 149 15.92 8.58 18.60
CA GLY A 149 17.05 9.32 18.01
C GLY A 149 18.20 8.43 17.52
N GLU A 150 17.91 7.16 17.19
CA GLU A 150 18.92 6.16 16.76
C GLU A 150 19.30 6.29 15.29
N VAL A 151 18.52 7.01 14.48
CA VAL A 151 18.77 7.23 13.05
C VAL A 151 18.56 8.70 12.68
N SER A 152 19.30 9.16 11.67
CA SER A 152 19.27 10.53 11.16
C SER A 152 19.35 10.52 9.63
N PRO A 153 18.68 11.45 8.91
CA PRO A 153 17.81 12.51 9.44
C PRO A 153 16.46 11.97 9.97
N VAL A 154 15.80 12.77 10.81
CA VAL A 154 14.47 12.47 11.36
C VAL A 154 13.40 13.39 10.73
N PRO A 155 12.12 12.98 10.73
CA PRO A 155 11.03 13.86 10.35
C PRO A 155 10.95 15.10 11.25
N ASN A 156 10.60 16.26 10.68
CA ASN A 156 10.44 17.49 11.45
C ASN A 156 8.97 17.71 11.81
N PRO A 157 8.63 18.24 12.99
CA PRO A 157 7.25 18.65 13.27
C PRO A 157 6.82 19.79 12.32
N VAL A 158 5.59 19.74 11.82
CA VAL A 158 5.02 20.85 11.05
C VAL A 158 4.58 21.95 12.02
N SER A 159 5.13 23.16 11.85
CA SER A 159 4.86 24.28 12.75
C SER A 159 3.35 24.57 12.85
N GLY A 160 2.86 24.71 14.08
CA GLY A 160 1.45 25.01 14.36
C GLY A 160 0.48 23.82 14.28
N LEU A 161 0.94 22.62 13.91
CA LEU A 161 0.13 21.40 13.92
C LEU A 161 0.64 20.41 14.96
N GLN A 162 -0.28 19.90 15.79
CA GLN A 162 0.04 18.85 16.74
C GLN A 162 0.08 17.50 16.03
N ASN A 163 1.04 16.64 16.41
CA ASN A 163 1.14 15.26 15.92
C ASN A 163 1.34 15.13 14.40
N ILE A 164 1.69 16.21 13.69
CA ILE A 164 1.97 16.21 12.26
C ILE A 164 3.45 16.47 12.02
N TYR A 165 4.04 15.66 11.15
CA TYR A 165 5.44 15.73 10.79
C TYR A 165 5.61 15.78 9.28
N GLU A 166 6.66 16.44 8.83
CA GLU A 166 7.11 16.51 7.44
C GLU A 166 8.39 15.71 7.22
N MET A 167 8.47 15.11 6.04
CA MET A 167 9.62 14.37 5.53
C MET A 167 9.96 14.90 4.13
N PRO A 168 11.12 15.55 3.96
CA PRO A 168 11.62 15.88 2.62
C PRO A 168 11.69 14.61 1.75
N SER A 169 11.44 14.74 0.45
CA SER A 169 11.34 13.62 -0.49
C SER A 169 12.45 12.57 -0.36
N ARG A 170 13.72 12.98 -0.16
CA ARG A 170 14.85 12.04 0.02
C ARG A 170 14.69 11.15 1.26
N LEU A 171 14.30 11.74 2.40
CA LEU A 171 14.06 11.01 3.65
C LEU A 171 12.85 10.09 3.50
N ALA A 172 11.74 10.63 2.97
CA ALA A 172 10.53 9.84 2.73
C ALA A 172 10.83 8.64 1.81
N PHE A 173 11.53 8.87 0.70
CA PHE A 173 11.91 7.82 -0.23
C PHE A 173 12.74 6.71 0.43
N SER A 174 13.82 7.06 1.14
CA SER A 174 14.64 6.07 1.87
C SER A 174 13.84 5.30 2.93
N ALA A 175 12.97 5.99 3.66
CA ALA A 175 12.10 5.38 4.66
C ALA A 175 11.13 4.38 4.04
N PHE A 176 10.48 4.74 2.92
CA PHE A 176 9.59 3.85 2.17
C PHE A 176 10.34 2.69 1.48
N LEU A 177 11.61 2.84 1.10
CA LEU A 177 12.42 1.69 0.64
C LEU A 177 12.72 0.69 1.76
N THR A 178 12.80 1.20 2.99
CA THR A 178 13.14 0.41 4.19
C THR A 178 11.91 -0.30 4.74
N GLU A 179 10.76 0.36 4.82
CA GLU A 179 9.60 -0.20 5.48
C GLU A 179 8.30 0.24 4.82
N TYR A 180 7.24 -0.56 4.96
CA TYR A 180 5.90 -0.21 4.50
C TYR A 180 5.23 0.71 5.51
N LEU A 181 5.40 2.03 5.36
CA LEU A 181 5.00 3.01 6.38
C LEU A 181 3.50 3.29 6.41
N SER A 182 2.85 3.25 5.25
CA SER A 182 1.46 3.67 5.08
C SER A 182 0.61 2.53 4.53
N GLN A 183 -0.37 2.09 5.33
CA GLN A 183 -1.44 1.26 4.79
C GLN A 183 -2.33 2.09 3.86
N THR A 184 -2.93 1.45 2.85
CA THR A 184 -3.58 2.15 1.74
C THR A 184 -4.68 3.09 2.18
N SER A 185 -5.53 2.67 3.12
CA SER A 185 -6.58 3.50 3.69
C SER A 185 -6.09 4.70 4.50
N THR A 186 -4.80 4.81 4.79
CA THR A 186 -4.24 5.99 5.47
C THR A 186 -3.79 7.08 4.50
N VAL A 187 -3.69 6.78 3.21
CA VAL A 187 -3.03 7.66 2.23
C VAL A 187 -4.01 8.63 1.59
N VAL A 188 -3.60 9.90 1.56
CA VAL A 188 -4.21 10.96 0.76
C VAL A 188 -3.11 11.65 -0.04
N TYR A 189 -3.26 11.81 -1.35
CA TYR A 189 -2.25 12.50 -2.16
C TYR A 189 -2.87 13.51 -3.13
N ARG A 190 -2.05 14.46 -3.57
CA ARG A 190 -2.46 15.52 -4.52
C ARG A 190 -2.58 14.97 -5.93
N PHE A 191 -3.76 14.46 -6.25
CA PHE A 191 -4.06 13.87 -7.55
C PHE A 191 -3.82 14.80 -8.73
N SER A 192 -4.17 16.08 -8.59
CA SER A 192 -4.03 17.06 -9.69
C SER A 192 -2.58 17.24 -10.18
N LYS A 193 -1.58 16.91 -9.37
CA LYS A 193 -0.16 16.91 -9.78
C LYS A 193 0.33 15.59 -10.33
N PHE A 194 -0.27 14.47 -9.92
CA PHE A 194 0.16 13.12 -10.30
C PHE A 194 -1.00 12.28 -10.87
N PRO A 195 -1.73 12.78 -11.88
CA PRO A 195 -2.90 12.09 -12.43
C PRO A 195 -2.56 10.79 -13.14
N GLU A 196 -1.29 10.56 -13.47
CA GLU A 196 -0.76 9.37 -14.11
C GLU A 196 -0.37 8.27 -13.12
N ALA A 197 -0.36 8.55 -11.82
CA ALA A 197 0.05 7.60 -10.80
C ALA A 197 -0.90 6.39 -10.74
N ARG A 198 -0.37 5.17 -10.85
CA ARG A 198 -1.17 3.93 -10.92
C ARG A 198 -0.53 2.81 -10.12
N PHE A 199 -1.35 1.92 -9.57
CA PHE A 199 -0.94 0.66 -8.99
C PHE A 199 -0.32 -0.23 -10.06
N ASP A 200 0.79 -0.88 -9.74
CA ASP A 200 1.53 -1.71 -10.68
C ASP A 200 0.83 -3.07 -10.88
N ALA A 201 0.16 -3.24 -12.03
CA ALA A 201 -0.56 -4.47 -12.37
C ALA A 201 0.34 -5.72 -12.40
N ASP A 202 1.66 -5.57 -12.50
CA ASP A 202 2.58 -6.69 -12.38
C ASP A 202 2.76 -7.18 -10.95
N LEU A 203 2.33 -6.45 -9.91
CA LEU A 203 2.60 -6.73 -8.49
C LEU A 203 1.39 -7.29 -7.72
N ARG A 204 0.56 -8.09 -8.39
CA ARG A 204 -0.76 -8.55 -7.92
C ARG A 204 -0.82 -9.17 -6.52
N SER A 205 0.21 -9.88 -6.05
CA SER A 205 0.17 -10.56 -4.74
C SER A 205 1.04 -9.92 -3.67
N ALA A 206 1.95 -9.03 -4.04
CA ALA A 206 2.81 -8.32 -3.10
C ALA A 206 3.42 -7.07 -3.74
N GLY A 207 3.30 -5.94 -3.04
CA GLY A 207 4.06 -4.73 -3.34
C GLY A 207 3.40 -3.73 -4.29
N GLU A 208 2.16 -3.98 -4.76
CA GLU A 208 1.47 -3.04 -5.67
C GLU A 208 1.28 -1.65 -5.04
N ASP A 209 0.73 -1.59 -3.83
CA ASP A 209 0.50 -0.34 -3.08
C ASP A 209 1.83 0.33 -2.74
N HIS A 210 2.78 -0.48 -2.27
CA HIS A 210 4.11 -0.01 -1.87
C HIS A 210 4.88 0.63 -3.01
N MET A 211 4.82 0.05 -4.21
CA MET A 211 5.44 0.62 -5.41
C MET A 211 4.84 1.99 -5.72
N LEU A 212 3.51 2.14 -5.64
CA LEU A 212 2.85 3.42 -5.87
C LEU A 212 3.27 4.47 -4.83
N TRP A 213 3.34 4.11 -3.55
CA TRP A 213 3.80 5.01 -2.49
C TRP A 213 5.24 5.46 -2.74
N ILE A 214 6.15 4.54 -3.05
CA ILE A 214 7.55 4.87 -3.40
C ILE A 214 7.62 5.81 -4.61
N THR A 215 6.82 5.55 -5.65
CA THR A 215 6.74 6.44 -6.83
C THR A 215 6.25 7.83 -6.45
N LEU A 216 5.18 7.93 -5.66
CA LEU A 216 4.59 9.21 -5.26
C LEU A 216 5.53 10.00 -4.36
N VAL A 217 6.11 9.40 -3.30
CA VAL A 217 7.02 10.13 -2.40
C VAL A 217 8.32 10.55 -3.09
N ARG A 218 8.76 9.81 -4.12
CA ARG A 218 9.92 10.21 -4.94
C ARG A 218 9.63 11.42 -5.81
N LYS A 219 8.38 11.59 -6.25
CA LYS A 219 7.93 12.71 -7.09
C LYS A 219 7.40 13.90 -6.28
N ALA A 220 6.88 13.65 -5.08
CA ALA A 220 6.40 14.66 -4.15
C ALA A 220 7.53 15.60 -3.71
N GLY A 221 7.21 16.87 -3.44
CA GLY A 221 8.15 17.77 -2.77
C GLY A 221 8.42 17.30 -1.33
N VAL A 222 7.35 17.16 -0.56
CA VAL A 222 7.36 16.74 0.84
C VAL A 222 6.22 15.75 1.10
N ALA A 223 6.56 14.66 1.80
CA ALA A 223 5.58 13.76 2.40
C ALA A 223 5.31 14.21 3.83
N VAL A 224 4.06 14.20 4.25
CA VAL A 224 3.62 14.56 5.59
C VAL A 224 2.88 13.41 6.23
N PHE A 225 2.93 13.30 7.56
CA PHE A 225 2.18 12.28 8.25
C PHE A 225 1.67 12.69 9.63
N SER A 226 0.59 12.05 10.05
CA SER A 226 0.08 12.14 11.43
C SER A 226 0.50 10.93 12.25
N THR A 227 0.98 11.15 13.48
CA THR A 227 1.23 10.06 14.45
C THR A 227 -0.05 9.55 15.09
N GLU A 228 -1.17 10.25 14.92
CA GLU A 228 -2.46 9.81 15.44
C GLU A 228 -3.02 8.65 14.61
N CYS A 229 -3.60 7.70 15.33
CA CYS A 229 -4.27 6.56 14.72
C CYS A 229 -5.65 7.00 14.21
N ASN A 230 -5.74 7.36 12.93
CA ASN A 230 -6.99 7.85 12.32
C ASN A 230 -7.65 6.82 11.39
N VAL A 231 -7.10 5.61 11.31
CA VAL A 231 -7.65 4.51 10.51
C VAL A 231 -7.67 3.24 11.34
N LEU A 232 -8.81 2.56 11.33
CA LEU A 232 -8.96 1.20 11.83
C LEU A 232 -9.03 0.26 10.63
N CYS A 233 -8.01 -0.58 10.46
CA CYS A 233 -8.02 -1.58 9.42
C CYS A 233 -8.85 -2.78 9.83
N GLY A 234 -9.79 -3.17 8.98
CA GLY A 234 -10.65 -4.32 9.19
C GLY A 234 -9.93 -5.65 9.10
N GLN A 235 -10.69 -6.74 9.17
CA GLN A 235 -10.14 -8.08 9.13
C GLN A 235 -9.54 -8.45 7.75
N GLY A 236 -9.99 -7.84 6.65
CA GLY A 236 -9.64 -8.33 5.32
C GLY A 236 -10.51 -9.50 4.87
N VAL A 237 -10.81 -9.58 3.57
CA VAL A 237 -10.78 -10.91 2.93
C VAL A 237 -9.33 -11.34 2.99
N ASN A 238 -9.04 -12.27 3.90
CA ASN A 238 -7.70 -12.50 4.45
C ASN A 238 -6.74 -13.19 3.45
N ILE A 239 -6.31 -12.49 2.40
CA ILE A 239 -5.38 -13.02 1.38
C ILE A 239 -3.93 -12.98 1.89
N TYR A 240 -3.58 -11.99 2.71
CA TYR A 240 -2.19 -11.77 3.15
C TYR A 240 -1.75 -12.71 4.29
N PHE A 241 -2.62 -13.06 5.24
CA PHE A 241 -2.21 -13.86 6.41
C PHE A 241 -2.36 -15.37 6.23
N SER A 242 -3.21 -15.82 5.31
CA SER A 242 -3.20 -17.22 4.87
C SER A 242 -1.93 -17.59 4.09
N ALA A 243 -0.92 -16.72 3.99
CA ALA A 243 0.35 -16.95 3.29
C ALA A 243 1.57 -17.03 4.23
N PHE A 244 1.37 -17.20 5.54
CA PHE A 244 2.46 -17.46 6.50
C PHE A 244 2.69 -18.94 6.79
N ASP A 245 1.84 -19.82 6.27
CA ASP A 245 2.15 -21.24 6.25
C ASP A 245 3.12 -21.53 5.08
N TRP A 246 4.33 -21.96 5.44
CA TRP A 246 5.39 -22.35 4.51
C TRP A 246 4.98 -23.49 3.56
N ASP A 247 3.90 -24.21 3.88
CA ASP A 247 3.35 -25.28 3.06
C ASP A 247 2.24 -24.85 2.12
N LEU A 248 1.89 -23.55 2.06
CA LEU A 248 0.90 -23.04 1.11
C LEU A 248 1.55 -22.53 -0.19
N PRO A 249 1.02 -22.89 -1.39
CA PRO A 249 1.51 -22.38 -2.68
C PRO A 249 1.58 -20.85 -2.77
N GLN A 250 0.66 -20.15 -2.10
CA GLN A 250 0.57 -18.69 -2.04
C GLN A 250 1.84 -18.06 -1.45
N THR A 251 2.51 -18.76 -0.52
CA THR A 251 3.75 -18.32 0.11
C THR A 251 4.90 -18.28 -0.92
N VAL A 252 4.97 -19.27 -1.82
CA VAL A 252 5.98 -19.30 -2.90
C VAL A 252 5.78 -18.12 -3.83
N ASP A 253 4.54 -17.89 -4.25
CA ASP A 253 4.18 -16.79 -5.15
C ASP A 253 4.50 -15.42 -4.53
N ARG A 254 4.22 -15.24 -3.24
CA ARG A 254 4.54 -14.01 -2.50
C ARG A 254 6.03 -13.68 -2.55
N TYR A 255 6.91 -14.64 -2.25
CA TYR A 255 8.36 -14.39 -2.35
C TYR A 255 8.80 -14.12 -3.78
N GLY A 256 8.20 -14.78 -4.77
CA GLY A 256 8.45 -14.47 -6.18
C GLY A 256 8.07 -13.04 -6.54
N TYR A 257 6.91 -12.56 -6.08
CA TYR A 257 6.48 -11.17 -6.26
C TYR A 257 7.34 -10.17 -5.49
N LEU A 258 7.85 -10.51 -4.29
CA LEU A 258 8.83 -9.67 -3.59
C LEU A 258 10.13 -9.51 -4.39
N VAL A 259 10.60 -10.58 -5.05
CA VAL A 259 11.77 -10.50 -5.96
C VAL A 259 11.45 -9.63 -7.18
N VAL A 260 10.26 -9.78 -7.78
CA VAL A 260 9.79 -8.91 -8.87
C VAL A 260 9.78 -7.44 -8.42
N PHE A 261 9.15 -7.13 -7.28
CA PHE A 261 9.06 -5.80 -6.69
C PHE A 261 10.43 -5.14 -6.50
N LEU A 262 11.34 -5.79 -5.78
CA LEU A 262 12.68 -5.27 -5.51
C LEU A 262 13.51 -5.12 -6.81
N THR A 263 13.32 -6.01 -7.79
CA THR A 263 13.96 -5.88 -9.10
C THR A 263 13.43 -4.66 -9.86
N LYS A 264 12.11 -4.41 -9.82
CA LYS A 264 11.50 -3.20 -10.39
C LYS A 264 12.00 -1.94 -9.68
N LEU A 265 12.16 -1.94 -8.36
CA LEU A 265 12.72 -0.81 -7.62
C LEU A 265 14.12 -0.45 -8.14
N MET A 266 15.02 -1.43 -8.22
CA MET A 266 16.39 -1.25 -8.70
C MET A 266 16.49 -0.79 -10.16
N ARG A 267 15.46 -1.06 -10.98
CA ARG A 267 15.43 -0.67 -12.39
C ARG A 267 14.75 0.68 -12.62
N ASN A 268 13.72 0.99 -11.85
CA ASN A 268 12.85 2.14 -12.09
C ASN A 268 13.32 3.40 -11.34
N PHE A 269 14.17 3.24 -10.33
CA PHE A 269 14.65 4.35 -9.52
C PHE A 269 16.17 4.37 -9.47
N ASP A 270 16.72 5.58 -9.51
CA ASP A 270 18.11 5.80 -9.13
C ASP A 270 18.21 5.79 -7.60
N ILE A 271 18.78 4.71 -7.07
CA ILE A 271 18.90 4.45 -5.64
C ILE A 271 20.36 4.63 -5.25
N GLU A 272 20.61 5.62 -4.40
CA GLU A 272 21.92 5.92 -3.84
C GLU A 272 22.31 4.96 -2.71
N GLN A 273 23.57 5.01 -2.30
CA GLN A 273 23.99 4.36 -1.06
C GLN A 273 23.51 5.18 0.16
N PRO A 274 23.16 4.54 1.29
CA PRO A 274 23.26 3.11 1.58
C PRO A 274 22.05 2.26 1.16
N ASP A 275 20.96 2.89 0.71
CA ASP A 275 19.68 2.22 0.39
C ASP A 275 19.84 1.12 -0.67
N ARG A 276 20.71 1.35 -1.65
CA ARG A 276 21.01 0.39 -2.71
C ARG A 276 21.52 -0.95 -2.15
N LYS A 277 22.50 -0.89 -1.24
CA LYS A 277 23.07 -2.09 -0.61
C LYS A 277 22.03 -2.85 0.21
N MET A 278 21.13 -2.13 0.90
CA MET A 278 20.02 -2.74 1.62
C MET A 278 19.07 -3.49 0.68
N ILE A 279 18.68 -2.88 -0.43
CA ILE A 279 17.79 -3.50 -1.42
C ILE A 279 18.47 -4.71 -2.07
N GLU A 280 19.74 -4.62 -2.43
CA GLU A 280 20.53 -5.75 -2.95
C GLU A 280 20.59 -6.91 -1.95
N ALA A 281 20.78 -6.62 -0.66
CA ALA A 281 20.75 -7.64 0.40
C ALA A 281 19.37 -8.31 0.55
N ARG A 282 18.29 -7.52 0.57
CA ARG A 282 16.91 -8.04 0.61
C ARG A 282 16.58 -8.88 -0.61
N LEU A 283 17.04 -8.44 -1.78
CA LEU A 283 16.84 -9.11 -3.04
C LEU A 283 17.57 -10.45 -3.10
N ALA A 284 18.82 -10.51 -2.61
CA ALA A 284 19.55 -11.76 -2.46
C ALA A 284 18.85 -12.70 -1.46
N LYS A 285 18.42 -12.19 -0.30
CA LYS A 285 17.63 -12.92 0.70
C LYS A 285 16.39 -13.55 0.10
N PHE A 286 15.50 -12.76 -0.52
CA PHE A 286 14.25 -13.28 -1.05
C PHE A 286 14.43 -14.18 -2.27
N SER A 287 15.48 -13.97 -3.08
CA SER A 287 15.82 -14.88 -4.17
C SER A 287 16.20 -16.27 -3.65
N LYS A 288 16.96 -16.36 -2.55
CA LYS A 288 17.29 -17.63 -1.87
C LYS A 288 16.04 -18.33 -1.33
N VAL A 289 15.17 -17.59 -0.64
CA VAL A 289 13.93 -18.13 -0.08
C VAL A 289 13.00 -18.64 -1.19
N TYR A 290 12.79 -17.84 -2.25
CA TYR A 290 11.99 -18.24 -3.40
C TYR A 290 12.51 -19.51 -4.06
N ALA A 291 13.83 -19.59 -4.33
CA ALA A 291 14.44 -20.78 -4.93
C ALA A 291 14.23 -22.04 -4.08
N TYR A 292 14.38 -21.92 -2.76
CA TYR A 292 14.14 -23.02 -1.82
C TYR A 292 12.68 -23.48 -1.81
N LEU A 293 11.74 -22.56 -1.72
CA LEU A 293 10.32 -22.89 -1.70
C LEU A 293 9.83 -23.46 -3.03
N LEU A 294 10.35 -22.94 -4.15
CA LEU A 294 10.10 -23.47 -5.49
C LEU A 294 10.56 -24.93 -5.59
N ALA A 295 11.80 -25.22 -5.17
CA ALA A 295 12.35 -26.58 -5.20
C ALA A 295 11.58 -27.53 -4.26
N ARG A 296 11.24 -27.08 -3.05
CA ARG A 296 10.43 -27.84 -2.09
C ARG A 296 9.04 -28.14 -2.64
N GLY A 297 8.41 -27.17 -3.32
CA GLY A 297 7.12 -27.35 -3.99
C GLY A 297 7.19 -28.39 -5.11
N LEU A 298 8.21 -28.31 -5.97
CA LEU A 298 8.45 -29.28 -7.04
C LEU A 298 8.66 -30.70 -6.50
N ALA A 299 9.44 -30.86 -5.43
CA ALA A 299 9.64 -32.15 -4.77
C ALA A 299 8.34 -32.74 -4.19
N LYS A 300 7.36 -31.89 -3.87
CA LYS A 300 6.00 -32.30 -3.46
C LYS A 300 5.01 -32.42 -4.64
N GLY A 301 5.49 -32.42 -5.89
CA GLY A 301 4.66 -32.55 -7.10
C GLY A 301 3.85 -31.30 -7.45
N ARG A 302 4.15 -30.14 -6.87
CA ARG A 302 3.43 -28.89 -7.15
C ARG A 302 4.08 -28.14 -8.30
N ALA A 303 3.27 -27.78 -9.30
CA ALA A 303 3.72 -26.98 -10.43
C ALA A 303 4.01 -25.52 -10.01
N PRO A 304 5.04 -24.87 -10.59
CA PRO A 304 5.36 -23.49 -10.27
C PRO A 304 4.39 -22.51 -10.92
N ASN A 305 4.21 -21.34 -10.31
CA ASN A 305 3.38 -20.30 -10.90
C ASN A 305 4.06 -19.71 -12.16
N ARG A 306 3.53 -20.08 -13.32
CA ARG A 306 4.04 -19.66 -14.64
C ARG A 306 4.03 -18.15 -14.83
N MET A 307 3.09 -17.42 -14.20
CA MET A 307 3.00 -15.97 -14.31
C MET A 307 4.16 -15.29 -13.59
N VAL A 308 4.47 -15.73 -12.37
CA VAL A 308 5.61 -15.22 -11.59
C VAL A 308 6.92 -15.51 -12.32
N LEU A 309 7.10 -16.75 -12.81
CA LEU A 309 8.28 -17.11 -13.59
C LEU A 309 8.41 -16.26 -14.86
N SER A 310 7.33 -16.04 -15.60
CA SER A 310 7.36 -15.21 -16.81
C SER A 310 7.76 -13.77 -16.49
N LYS A 311 7.25 -13.19 -15.39
CA LYS A 311 7.60 -11.84 -14.93
C LYS A 311 9.08 -11.75 -14.55
N LEU A 312 9.58 -12.70 -13.76
CA LEU A 312 11.00 -12.76 -13.40
C LEU A 312 11.89 -12.89 -14.64
N PHE A 313 11.51 -13.74 -15.61
CA PHE A 313 12.27 -13.91 -16.85
C PHE A 313 12.33 -12.61 -17.65
N ARG A 314 11.20 -11.91 -17.84
CA ARG A 314 11.16 -10.66 -18.61
C ARG A 314 11.92 -9.53 -17.92
N LEU A 315 11.90 -9.49 -16.58
CA LEU A 315 12.57 -8.44 -15.82
C LEU A 315 14.08 -8.67 -15.71
N ASP A 316 14.51 -9.90 -15.49
CA ASP A 316 15.91 -10.24 -15.34
C ASP A 316 16.11 -11.77 -15.57
N PRO A 317 16.40 -12.19 -16.82
CA PRO A 317 16.60 -13.60 -17.16
C PRO A 317 17.68 -14.27 -16.31
N THR A 318 18.68 -13.51 -15.86
CA THR A 318 19.80 -14.04 -15.07
C THR A 318 19.34 -14.58 -13.72
N ARG A 319 18.21 -14.10 -13.19
CA ARG A 319 17.65 -14.58 -11.91
C ARG A 319 17.15 -16.00 -11.99
N ILE A 320 16.51 -16.36 -13.09
CA ILE A 320 16.03 -17.73 -13.30
C ILE A 320 17.21 -18.68 -13.46
N LEU A 321 18.23 -18.27 -14.22
CA LEU A 321 19.46 -19.04 -14.38
C LEU A 321 20.22 -19.23 -13.06
N ARG A 322 20.10 -18.29 -12.12
CA ARG A 322 20.73 -18.35 -10.79
C ARG A 322 19.92 -19.11 -9.73
N LEU A 323 18.69 -19.56 -10.01
CA LEU A 323 17.88 -20.31 -9.03
C LEU A 323 18.61 -21.52 -8.41
N PRO A 324 19.35 -22.36 -9.18
CA PRO A 324 20.11 -23.47 -8.59
C PRO A 324 21.20 -22.99 -7.62
N LEU A 325 21.89 -21.89 -7.94
CA LEU A 325 22.90 -21.30 -7.07
C LEU A 325 22.27 -20.73 -5.80
N SER A 326 21.15 -20.01 -5.92
CA SER A 326 20.40 -19.48 -4.78
C SER A 326 19.88 -20.58 -3.86
N LEU A 327 19.43 -21.71 -4.43
CA LEU A 327 19.05 -22.90 -3.67
C LEU A 327 20.26 -23.49 -2.91
N ALA A 328 21.40 -23.66 -3.59
CA ALA A 328 22.61 -24.18 -2.96
C ALA A 328 23.09 -23.31 -1.80
N GLN A 329 23.06 -21.98 -1.97
CA GLN A 329 23.37 -21.03 -0.90
C GLN A 329 22.40 -21.16 0.28
N MET A 330 21.09 -21.25 0.01
CA MET A 330 20.08 -21.41 1.07
C MET A 330 20.26 -22.72 1.86
N LEU A 331 20.59 -23.82 1.18
CA LEU A 331 20.87 -25.10 1.83
C LEU A 331 22.15 -25.04 2.68
N LYS A 332 23.17 -24.29 2.24
CA LYS A 332 24.38 -24.03 3.02
C LYS A 332 24.07 -23.23 4.28
N ASP A 333 23.33 -22.12 4.15
CA ASP A 333 22.94 -21.26 5.28
C ASP A 333 22.14 -22.05 6.34
N LYS A 334 21.24 -22.93 5.88
CA LYS A 334 20.46 -23.82 6.76
C LYS A 334 21.33 -24.83 7.51
N ARG A 335 22.39 -25.35 6.89
CA ARG A 335 23.34 -26.27 7.54
C ARG A 335 24.24 -25.57 8.55
N SER A 336 24.58 -24.30 8.32
CA SER A 336 25.48 -23.54 9.20
C SER A 336 24.79 -22.86 10.37
N GLY A 337 23.47 -23.06 10.57
CA GLY A 337 22.72 -22.41 11.64
C GLY A 337 22.53 -20.89 11.44
N ASN A 338 22.97 -20.34 10.31
CA ASN A 338 22.77 -18.93 9.95
C ASN A 338 21.38 -18.76 9.32
N TRP A 339 20.36 -19.15 10.08
CA TRP A 339 18.99 -19.25 9.61
C TRP A 339 18.11 -18.24 10.37
N ASP A 340 18.20 -16.99 9.95
CA ASP A 340 17.41 -15.88 10.52
C ASP A 340 16.32 -15.49 9.51
N TRP A 341 15.24 -16.29 9.44
CA TRP A 341 14.11 -16.09 8.52
C TRP A 341 12.76 -16.21 9.19
#